data_AF-A0A3D1ZYI6-F1
#
_entry.id   AF-A0A3D1ZYI6-F1
#
_cell.length_a   1.000
_cell.length_b   1.000
_cell.length_c   1.000
_cell.angle_alpha   90.00
_cell.angle_beta   90.00
_cell.angle_gamma   90.00
#
_symmetry.space_group_name_H-M   'P 1'
#
loop_
_entity.id
_entity.type
_entity.pdbx_description
1 polymer ?
#
loop_
_entity_poly.entity_id
_entity_poly.type
_entity_poly.pdbx_seq_one_letter_code
_entity_poly.pdbx_strand_id
1 'polypeptide(L)'
;MLVLFFLRFLFSNEMVYKLKAWQGTWAYLKSQSAHAQYTNVSYKHHNTEIDMPLPDSYTIKVGAIPAYIEAMLAAEAPDRFSIKFLETLEFSSTNDRLWIGILKELGFLNTDGVPTERYYHFLDRSQAPHVFAEGIKEAYTDLFAVNKEAHKLDANEVFNKLRTLYKGDKKDTVIKHIAKTFVGLCDAADFPNPRKLLVARKRKSMKRTGRLS
;
A
#
# COMPACT_ATOMS: atom_id res chain seq x y z
N MET A 1 73.78 2.33 1.08
CA MET A 1 74.83 2.66 2.08
C MET A 1 74.11 3.02 3.38
N LEU A 2 73.73 2.04 4.21
CA LEU A 2 74.57 1.43 5.27
C LEU A 2 75.15 2.46 6.25
N VAL A 3 74.49 2.61 7.41
CA VAL A 3 75.10 2.58 8.75
C VAL A 3 74.02 2.02 9.69
N LEU A 4 73.88 0.69 9.81
CA LEU A 4 74.48 -0.16 10.85
C LEU A 4 74.36 0.42 12.28
N PHE A 5 73.46 -0.08 13.14
CA PHE A 5 73.62 -1.31 13.94
C PHE A 5 74.51 -1.08 15.19
N PHE A 6 73.94 -0.63 16.30
CA PHE A 6 74.50 -0.68 17.69
C PHE A 6 73.41 -0.02 18.57
N LEU A 7 72.79 -0.56 19.62
CA LEU A 7 73.12 -1.64 20.54
C LEU A 7 71.85 -2.48 20.82
N ARG A 8 72.04 -3.80 20.72
CA ARG A 8 71.37 -4.80 21.55
C ARG A 8 71.79 -4.60 23.01
N PHE A 9 70.96 -5.05 23.94
CA PHE A 9 71.29 -5.36 25.35
C PHE A 9 70.76 -4.37 26.41
N LEU A 10 69.52 -4.60 26.86
CA LEU A 10 69.27 -5.09 28.22
C LEU A 10 67.88 -5.71 28.28
N PHE A 11 67.89 -7.03 28.45
CA PHE A 11 66.73 -7.88 28.68
C PHE A 11 66.30 -7.68 30.14
N SER A 12 65.09 -7.16 30.36
CA SER A 12 64.36 -7.42 31.60
C SER A 12 63.13 -8.24 31.24
N ASN A 13 62.95 -9.36 31.96
CA ASN A 13 61.99 -10.43 31.71
C ASN A 13 60.50 -10.04 31.90
N GLU A 14 60.18 -8.75 32.02
CA GLU A 14 58.81 -8.27 32.20
C GLU A 14 58.08 -7.89 30.89
N MET A 15 58.78 -7.84 29.76
CA MET A 15 58.19 -7.43 28.47
C MET A 15 57.83 -8.60 27.54
N VAL A 16 58.05 -9.86 27.96
CA VAL A 16 57.64 -11.04 27.17
C VAL A 16 56.16 -11.40 27.42
N TYR A 17 55.63 -11.11 28.62
CA TYR A 17 54.22 -11.37 28.95
C TYR A 17 53.26 -10.27 28.45
N LYS A 18 53.74 -9.06 28.18
CA LYS A 18 52.93 -7.96 27.63
C LYS A 18 52.86 -7.92 26.10
N LEU A 19 53.73 -8.65 25.38
CA LEU A 19 53.66 -8.76 23.92
C LEU A 19 52.73 -9.85 23.38
N LYS A 20 52.32 -10.84 24.20
CA LYS A 20 51.29 -11.82 23.81
C LYS A 20 49.85 -11.31 23.97
N ALA A 21 49.61 -10.30 24.80
CA ALA A 21 48.29 -9.68 24.95
C ALA A 21 47.96 -8.70 23.81
N TRP A 22 48.96 -8.25 23.05
CA TRP A 22 48.75 -7.33 21.92
C TRP A 22 48.49 -8.06 20.59
N GLN A 23 48.74 -9.37 20.47
CA GLN A 23 48.41 -10.11 19.23
C GLN A 23 47.00 -10.72 19.22
N GLY A 24 46.34 -10.84 20.37
CA GLY A 24 44.94 -11.30 20.46
C GLY A 24 43.89 -10.22 20.16
N THR A 25 44.21 -8.95 20.40
CA THR A 25 43.29 -7.82 20.18
C THR A 25 43.21 -7.37 18.71
N TRP A 26 44.25 -7.61 17.90
CA TRP A 26 44.19 -7.32 16.45
C TRP A 26 43.45 -8.39 15.64
N ALA A 27 43.35 -9.62 16.12
CA ALA A 27 42.48 -10.63 15.49
C ALA A 27 40.99 -10.29 15.67
N TYR A 28 40.61 -9.70 16.81
CA TYR A 28 39.25 -9.24 17.06
C TYR A 28 38.88 -8.00 16.21
N LEU A 29 39.81 -7.05 16.05
CA LEU A 29 39.58 -5.83 15.25
C LEU A 29 39.66 -6.06 13.72
N LYS A 30 40.41 -7.05 13.23
CA LYS A 30 40.33 -7.48 11.81
C LYS A 30 39.14 -8.39 11.52
N SER A 31 38.63 -9.12 12.51
CA SER A 31 37.38 -9.90 12.36
C SER A 31 36.14 -9.02 12.27
N GLN A 32 36.19 -7.76 12.73
CA GLN A 32 35.06 -6.83 12.60
C GLN A 32 35.09 -6.00 11.30
N SER A 33 36.22 -5.90 10.59
CA SER A 33 36.29 -5.16 9.32
C SER A 33 35.93 -5.98 8.09
N ALA A 34 35.69 -7.29 8.22
CA ALA A 34 35.28 -8.19 7.14
C ALA A 34 33.75 -8.44 7.08
N HIS A 35 32.97 -7.84 7.99
CA HIS A 35 31.50 -7.87 7.96
C HIS A 35 30.86 -6.56 7.47
N ALA A 36 31.64 -5.64 6.91
CA ALA A 36 31.15 -4.35 6.40
C ALA A 36 30.79 -4.37 4.90
N GLN A 37 30.68 -5.55 4.27
CA GLN A 37 30.27 -5.67 2.87
C GLN A 37 29.44 -6.95 2.70
N TYR A 38 28.15 -6.89 3.00
CA TYR A 38 27.03 -7.63 2.40
C TYR A 38 25.82 -7.46 3.32
N THR A 39 25.00 -6.46 3.00
CA THR A 39 23.53 -6.50 3.03
C THR A 39 23.07 -5.11 2.59
N ASN A 40 23.07 -4.90 1.27
CA ASN A 40 22.09 -3.99 0.68
C ASN A 40 20.72 -4.66 0.82
N VAL A 41 20.21 -4.73 2.04
CA VAL A 41 18.79 -4.91 2.28
C VAL A 41 18.25 -3.49 2.29
N SER A 42 17.66 -3.09 1.16
CA SER A 42 16.78 -1.94 1.11
C SER A 42 15.75 -2.10 2.22
N TYR A 43 15.91 -1.30 3.27
CA TYR A 43 14.96 -1.24 4.37
C TYR A 43 13.66 -0.69 3.77
N LYS A 44 12.70 -1.57 3.49
CA LYS A 44 11.31 -1.18 3.30
C LYS A 44 10.89 -0.51 4.59
N HIS A 45 10.68 0.79 4.52
CA HIS A 45 10.20 1.58 5.64
C HIS A 45 8.89 0.99 6.15
N HIS A 46 8.97 0.37 7.33
CA HIS A 46 7.83 0.06 8.17
C HIS A 46 7.75 1.18 9.20
N ASN A 47 7.07 2.27 8.84
CA ASN A 47 6.42 3.20 9.75
C ASN A 47 5.49 4.10 8.94
N THR A 48 4.28 4.22 9.45
CA THR A 48 3.06 4.71 8.84
C THR A 48 3.12 6.22 8.60
N GLU A 49 3.83 6.67 7.57
CA GLU A 49 3.42 7.81 6.77
C GLU A 49 2.77 7.22 5.53
N ILE A 50 1.44 7.32 5.45
CA ILE A 50 0.76 7.07 4.19
C ILE A 50 1.07 8.27 3.28
N ASP A 51 2.31 8.36 2.80
CA ASP A 51 2.51 8.80 1.43
C ASP A 51 1.65 7.80 0.64
N MET A 52 0.51 8.23 0.08
CA MET A 52 -0.30 7.34 -0.75
C MET A 52 0.32 7.43 -2.14
N PRO A 53 1.32 6.59 -2.48
CA PRO A 53 1.65 6.43 -3.88
C PRO A 53 0.38 5.93 -4.56
N LEU A 54 0.20 6.35 -5.80
CA LEU A 54 -0.83 5.81 -6.66
C LEU A 54 -0.95 4.27 -6.54
N PRO A 55 -2.16 3.71 -6.68
CA PRO A 55 -2.43 2.29 -6.45
C PRO A 55 -1.50 1.37 -7.25
N ASP A 56 -1.09 0.25 -6.67
CA ASP A 56 -0.21 -0.72 -7.31
C ASP A 56 -0.98 -1.93 -7.85
N SER A 57 -2.12 -2.22 -7.24
CA SER A 57 -2.97 -3.35 -7.53
C SER A 57 -3.91 -3.06 -8.69
N TYR A 58 -4.18 -4.09 -9.47
CA TYR A 58 -5.08 -4.02 -10.61
C TYR A 58 -5.75 -5.38 -10.83
N THR A 59 -6.86 -5.37 -11.57
CA THR A 59 -7.50 -6.60 -12.04
C THR A 59 -7.37 -6.72 -13.56
N ILE A 60 -7.29 -7.96 -14.02
CA ILE A 60 -7.40 -8.29 -15.45
C ILE A 60 -8.88 -8.54 -15.80
N LYS A 61 -9.72 -8.87 -14.80
CA LYS A 61 -11.16 -9.16 -14.95
C LYS A 61 -12.01 -7.94 -14.58
N VAL A 62 -11.86 -6.84 -15.31
CA VAL A 62 -12.60 -5.59 -15.03
C VAL A 62 -14.12 -5.80 -15.05
N GLY A 63 -14.64 -6.60 -15.99
CA GLY A 63 -16.06 -6.93 -16.07
C GLY A 63 -16.61 -7.75 -14.89
N ALA A 64 -15.74 -8.30 -14.03
CA ALA A 64 -16.17 -9.04 -12.83
C ALA A 64 -16.34 -8.15 -11.60
N ILE A 65 -15.93 -6.87 -11.66
CA ILE A 65 -16.02 -5.92 -10.53
C ILE A 65 -17.45 -5.84 -9.96
N PRO A 66 -18.51 -5.68 -10.77
CA PRO A 66 -19.88 -5.65 -10.23
C PRO A 66 -20.27 -6.95 -9.52
N ALA A 67 -19.82 -8.09 -10.03
CA ALA A 67 -20.11 -9.39 -9.42
C ALA A 67 -19.41 -9.55 -8.06
N TYR A 68 -18.16 -9.09 -7.92
CA TYR A 68 -17.48 -9.10 -6.62
C TYR A 68 -18.21 -8.23 -5.60
N ILE A 69 -18.62 -7.02 -6.01
CA ILE A 69 -19.34 -6.07 -5.15
C ILE A 69 -20.66 -6.68 -4.68
N GLU A 70 -21.48 -7.22 -5.58
CA GLU A 70 -22.75 -7.84 -5.21
C GLU A 70 -22.58 -9.06 -4.31
N ALA A 71 -21.59 -9.92 -4.57
CA ALA A 71 -21.30 -11.07 -3.72
C ALA A 71 -20.87 -10.63 -2.31
N MET A 72 -20.05 -9.59 -2.20
CA MET A 72 -19.66 -9.02 -0.90
C MET A 72 -20.87 -8.44 -0.16
N LEU A 73 -21.78 -7.74 -0.86
CA LEU A 73 -23.00 -7.17 -0.27
C LEU A 73 -24.06 -8.23 0.10
N ALA A 74 -23.93 -9.45 -0.41
CA ALA A 74 -24.81 -10.58 -0.10
C ALA A 74 -24.24 -11.48 1.00
N ALA A 75 -22.94 -11.40 1.27
CA ALA A 75 -22.26 -12.24 2.24
C ALA A 75 -22.13 -11.56 3.61
N GLU A 76 -21.94 -12.38 4.64
CA GLU A 76 -21.52 -11.90 5.95
C GLU A 76 -20.03 -11.54 5.94
N ALA A 77 -19.65 -10.52 6.72
CA ALA A 77 -18.26 -10.12 6.86
C ALA A 77 -17.42 -11.27 7.46
N PRO A 78 -16.34 -11.72 6.81
CA PRO A 78 -15.48 -12.75 7.36
C PRO A 78 -14.54 -12.16 8.43
N ASP A 79 -14.00 -13.00 9.31
CA ASP A 79 -12.87 -12.59 10.18
C ASP A 79 -11.64 -12.16 9.36
N ARG A 80 -11.46 -12.78 8.18
CA ARG A 80 -10.40 -12.43 7.24
C ARG A 80 -10.87 -12.66 5.80
N PHE A 81 -10.75 -11.65 4.98
CA PHE A 81 -11.00 -11.70 3.55
C PHE A 81 -9.83 -12.39 2.83
N SER A 82 -9.87 -13.73 2.83
CA SER A 82 -8.83 -14.60 2.27
C SER A 82 -9.20 -15.13 0.88
N ILE A 83 -8.24 -15.80 0.21
CA ILE A 83 -8.52 -16.51 -1.05
C ILE A 83 -9.60 -17.58 -0.84
N LYS A 84 -9.57 -18.29 0.29
CA LYS A 84 -10.61 -19.29 0.63
C LYS A 84 -11.98 -18.64 0.75
N PHE A 85 -12.06 -17.44 1.32
CA PHE A 85 -13.32 -16.71 1.39
C PHE A 85 -13.82 -16.31 -0.01
N LEU A 86 -12.93 -15.84 -0.89
CA LEU A 86 -13.30 -15.59 -2.30
C LEU A 86 -13.84 -16.86 -2.99
N GLU A 87 -13.25 -18.02 -2.71
CA GLU A 87 -13.74 -19.29 -3.24
C GLU A 87 -15.16 -19.63 -2.74
N THR A 88 -15.50 -19.29 -1.48
CA THR A 88 -16.88 -19.44 -0.97
C THR A 88 -17.88 -18.49 -1.63
N LEU A 89 -17.40 -17.38 -2.20
CA LEU A 89 -18.20 -16.44 -3.01
C LEU A 89 -18.24 -16.86 -4.50
N GLU A 90 -17.87 -18.10 -4.81
CA GLU A 90 -17.82 -18.67 -6.17
C GLU A 90 -16.72 -18.07 -7.08
N PHE A 91 -15.71 -17.40 -6.51
CA PHE A 91 -14.57 -16.83 -7.24
C PHE A 91 -13.27 -17.60 -6.97
N SER A 92 -12.99 -18.61 -7.80
CA SER A 92 -11.84 -19.52 -7.64
C SER A 92 -10.68 -19.29 -8.61
N SER A 93 -10.81 -18.38 -9.58
CA SER A 93 -9.76 -18.20 -10.58
C SER A 93 -8.56 -17.44 -10.02
N THR A 94 -7.37 -17.71 -10.57
CA THR A 94 -6.13 -17.04 -10.15
C THR A 94 -6.23 -15.51 -10.27
N ASN A 95 -6.98 -15.01 -11.26
CA ASN A 95 -7.17 -13.58 -11.47
C ASN A 95 -8.11 -12.93 -10.44
N ASP A 96 -9.02 -13.70 -9.83
CA ASP A 96 -9.93 -13.18 -8.78
C ASP A 96 -9.15 -12.80 -7.51
N ARG A 97 -8.02 -13.48 -7.25
CA ARG A 97 -7.15 -13.22 -6.11
C ARG A 97 -6.59 -11.78 -6.09
N LEU A 98 -6.47 -11.16 -7.26
CA LEU A 98 -6.03 -9.77 -7.40
C LEU A 98 -7.00 -8.77 -6.75
N TRP A 99 -8.27 -9.15 -6.61
CA TRP A 99 -9.29 -8.33 -5.96
C TRP A 99 -8.94 -7.98 -4.51
N ILE A 100 -8.29 -8.90 -3.80
CA ILE A 100 -7.86 -8.66 -2.41
C ILE A 100 -6.88 -7.48 -2.32
N GLY A 101 -5.95 -7.36 -3.28
CA GLY A 101 -5.00 -6.24 -3.33
C GLY A 101 -5.70 -4.91 -3.53
N ILE A 102 -6.67 -4.87 -4.45
CA ILE A 102 -7.50 -3.68 -4.71
C ILE A 102 -8.27 -3.27 -3.44
N LEU A 103 -8.90 -4.22 -2.74
CA LEU A 103 -9.64 -3.92 -1.51
C LEU A 103 -8.74 -3.37 -0.40
N LYS A 104 -7.48 -3.82 -0.32
CA LYS A 104 -6.50 -3.27 0.62
C LYS A 104 -6.14 -1.82 0.29
N GLU A 105 -5.88 -1.53 -0.98
CA GLU A 105 -5.55 -0.17 -1.43
C GLU A 105 -6.71 0.81 -1.31
N LEU A 106 -7.95 0.34 -1.51
CA LEU A 106 -9.17 1.13 -1.27
C LEU A 106 -9.51 1.30 0.22
N GLY A 107 -8.73 0.71 1.13
CA GLY A 107 -8.92 0.83 2.58
C GLY A 107 -10.08 0.01 3.15
N PHE A 108 -10.62 -0.94 2.39
CA PHE A 108 -11.64 -1.90 2.86
C PHE A 108 -11.04 -3.02 3.70
N LEU A 109 -9.78 -3.35 3.44
CA LEU A 109 -9.04 -4.35 4.18
C LEU A 109 -7.76 -3.74 4.72
N ASN A 110 -7.31 -4.20 5.89
CA ASN A 110 -5.98 -3.86 6.37
C ASN A 110 -4.89 -4.72 5.68
N THR A 111 -3.63 -4.52 6.06
CA THR A 111 -2.48 -5.29 5.53
C THR A 111 -2.64 -6.80 5.70
N ASP A 112 -3.29 -7.23 6.78
CA ASP A 112 -3.58 -8.63 7.09
C ASP A 112 -4.79 -9.20 6.34
N GLY A 113 -5.59 -8.36 5.66
CA GLY A 113 -6.82 -8.78 5.00
C GLY A 113 -8.01 -8.91 5.96
N VAL A 114 -7.95 -8.28 7.12
CA VAL A 114 -9.09 -8.14 8.04
C VAL A 114 -9.97 -6.97 7.56
N PRO A 115 -11.30 -7.13 7.51
CA PRO A 115 -12.23 -6.04 7.21
C PRO A 115 -12.04 -4.82 8.13
N THR A 116 -11.98 -3.64 7.53
CA THR A 116 -11.91 -2.36 8.27
C THR A 116 -13.32 -1.85 8.58
N GLU A 117 -13.43 -0.79 9.38
CA GLU A 117 -14.71 -0.11 9.61
C GLU A 117 -15.39 0.30 8.29
N ARG A 118 -14.61 0.75 7.29
CA ARG A 118 -15.10 1.09 5.95
C ARG A 118 -15.80 -0.09 5.27
N TYR A 119 -15.30 -1.31 5.44
CA TYR A 119 -15.95 -2.52 4.91
C TYR A 119 -17.33 -2.73 5.50
N TYR A 120 -17.47 -2.58 6.82
CA TYR A 120 -18.78 -2.73 7.47
C TYR A 120 -19.76 -1.64 7.05
N HIS A 121 -19.30 -0.39 6.87
CA HIS A 121 -20.13 0.68 6.30
C HIS A 121 -20.53 0.39 4.84
N PHE A 122 -19.66 -0.29 4.08
CA PHE A 122 -19.96 -0.71 2.72
C PHE A 122 -21.02 -1.81 2.65
N LEU A 123 -21.17 -2.68 3.67
CA LEU A 123 -22.23 -3.69 3.68
C LEU A 123 -23.65 -3.09 3.79
N ASP A 124 -23.79 -1.84 4.23
CA ASP A 124 -25.05 -1.11 4.12
C ASP A 124 -25.29 -0.72 2.65
N ARG A 125 -26.15 -1.49 1.96
CA ARG A 125 -26.54 -1.25 0.55
C ARG A 125 -26.99 0.18 0.26
N SER A 126 -27.53 0.90 1.24
CA SER A 126 -27.96 2.29 1.06
C SER A 126 -26.79 3.28 0.94
N GLN A 127 -25.64 2.93 1.51
CA GLN A 127 -24.42 3.76 1.52
C GLN A 127 -23.29 3.15 0.68
N ALA A 128 -23.37 1.86 0.32
CA ALA A 128 -22.30 1.13 -0.36
C ALA A 128 -21.70 1.89 -1.57
N PRO A 129 -22.49 2.44 -2.51
CA PRO A 129 -21.93 3.15 -3.65
C PRO A 129 -21.14 4.39 -3.27
N HIS A 130 -21.55 5.09 -2.20
CA HIS A 130 -20.85 6.28 -1.71
C HIS A 130 -19.57 5.90 -0.97
N VAL A 131 -19.62 4.91 -0.07
CA VAL A 131 -18.44 4.44 0.67
C VAL A 131 -17.38 3.92 -0.30
N PHE A 132 -17.82 3.26 -1.37
CA PHE A 132 -16.96 2.81 -2.46
C PHE A 132 -16.32 3.97 -3.23
N ALA A 133 -17.10 4.98 -3.61
CA ALA A 133 -16.58 6.19 -4.26
C ALA A 133 -15.54 6.95 -3.41
N GLU A 134 -15.73 6.96 -2.10
CA GLU A 134 -14.80 7.58 -1.14
C GLU A 134 -13.47 6.82 -1.11
N GLY A 135 -13.51 5.48 -1.01
CA GLY A 135 -12.29 4.65 -1.07
C GLY A 135 -11.52 4.84 -2.39
N ILE A 136 -12.22 4.97 -3.52
CA ILE A 136 -11.58 5.25 -4.81
C ILE A 136 -10.92 6.63 -4.82
N LYS A 137 -11.57 7.66 -4.27
CA LYS A 137 -10.98 9.01 -4.20
C LYS A 137 -9.71 9.05 -3.37
N GLU A 138 -9.71 8.36 -2.23
CA GLU A 138 -8.54 8.30 -1.36
C GLU A 138 -7.40 7.53 -2.03
N ALA A 139 -7.66 6.34 -2.56
CA ALA A 139 -6.63 5.53 -3.22
C ALA A 139 -6.01 6.23 -4.44
N TYR A 140 -6.83 6.94 -5.22
CA TYR A 140 -6.38 7.66 -6.42
C TYR A 140 -6.21 9.18 -6.18
N THR A 141 -5.82 9.60 -4.97
CA THR A 141 -5.74 11.02 -4.58
C THR A 141 -4.94 11.86 -5.59
N ASP A 142 -3.76 11.39 -6.01
CA ASP A 142 -2.91 12.11 -6.98
C ASP A 142 -3.57 12.26 -8.36
N LEU A 143 -4.33 11.26 -8.80
CA LEU A 143 -5.07 11.34 -10.06
C LEU A 143 -6.20 12.38 -9.97
N PHE A 144 -6.91 12.42 -8.84
CA PHE A 144 -7.95 13.43 -8.59
C PHE A 144 -7.38 14.84 -8.35
N ALA A 145 -6.14 14.95 -7.86
CA ALA A 145 -5.43 16.23 -7.76
C ALA A 145 -5.10 16.79 -9.15
N VAL A 146 -4.73 15.94 -10.11
CA VAL A 146 -4.51 16.33 -11.51
C VAL A 146 -5.82 16.60 -12.25
N ASN A 147 -6.87 15.82 -11.97
CA ASN A 147 -8.20 16.05 -12.55
C ASN A 147 -9.32 15.77 -11.52
N LYS A 148 -9.99 16.83 -11.08
CA LYS A 148 -11.12 16.74 -10.12
C LYS A 148 -12.28 15.87 -10.60
N GLU A 149 -12.43 15.73 -11.91
CA GLU A 149 -13.43 14.89 -12.55
C GLU A 149 -12.81 13.62 -13.16
N ALA A 150 -11.73 13.09 -12.58
CA ALA A 150 -11.07 11.87 -13.07
C ALA A 150 -12.03 10.69 -13.26
N HIS A 151 -13.07 10.58 -12.43
CA HIS A 151 -14.12 9.57 -12.53
C HIS A 151 -14.94 9.60 -13.84
N LYS A 152 -14.81 10.65 -14.66
CA LYS A 152 -15.49 10.78 -15.96
C LYS A 152 -14.59 10.47 -17.16
N LEU A 153 -13.30 10.26 -16.91
CA LEU A 153 -12.32 10.04 -17.97
C LEU A 153 -12.41 8.62 -18.51
N ASP A 154 -12.07 8.45 -19.78
CA ASP A 154 -11.92 7.12 -20.35
C ASP A 154 -10.59 6.45 -19.92
N ALA A 155 -10.47 5.14 -20.19
CA ALA A 155 -9.30 4.37 -19.76
C ALA A 155 -7.97 4.85 -20.40
N ASN A 156 -7.99 5.41 -21.61
CA ASN A 156 -6.80 5.95 -22.27
C ASN A 156 -6.39 7.30 -21.66
N GLU A 157 -7.35 8.17 -21.37
CA GLU A 157 -7.11 9.44 -20.69
C GLU A 157 -6.55 9.23 -19.29
N VAL A 158 -7.13 8.30 -18.53
CA VAL A 158 -6.62 7.87 -17.21
C VAL A 158 -5.21 7.32 -17.35
N PHE A 159 -4.96 6.43 -18.33
CA PHE A 159 -3.63 5.89 -18.58
C PHE A 159 -2.57 6.97 -18.82
N ASN A 160 -2.87 7.97 -19.65
CA ASN A 160 -1.93 9.05 -19.96
C ASN A 160 -1.57 9.88 -18.72
N LYS A 161 -2.55 10.16 -17.86
CA LYS A 161 -2.33 10.86 -16.58
C LYS A 161 -1.51 10.01 -15.62
N LEU A 162 -1.90 8.76 -15.42
CA LEU A 162 -1.20 7.82 -14.55
C LEU A 162 0.24 7.58 -15.01
N ARG A 163 0.50 7.47 -16.32
CA ARG A 163 1.85 7.35 -16.88
C ARG A 163 2.77 8.49 -16.43
N THR A 164 2.24 9.70 -16.41
CA THR A 164 3.00 10.89 -15.97
C THR A 164 3.24 10.85 -14.46
N LEU A 165 2.23 10.45 -13.69
CA LEU A 165 2.30 10.39 -12.24
C LEU A 165 3.23 9.30 -11.71
N TYR A 166 3.27 8.12 -12.36
CA TYR A 166 4.20 7.04 -12.01
C TYR A 166 5.65 7.32 -12.41
N LYS A 167 5.95 8.39 -13.16
CA LYS A 167 7.32 8.86 -13.48
C LYS A 167 8.30 7.79 -14.01
N GLY A 168 7.80 6.73 -14.64
CA GLY A 168 8.60 5.62 -15.16
C GLY A 168 8.79 4.44 -14.20
N ASP A 169 8.23 4.48 -12.99
CA ASP A 169 8.35 3.42 -11.98
C ASP A 169 7.60 2.13 -12.36
N LYS A 170 6.66 2.22 -13.30
CA LYS A 170 5.85 1.09 -13.77
C LYS A 170 5.87 0.98 -15.29
N LYS A 171 5.78 -0.26 -15.78
CA LYS A 171 5.62 -0.57 -17.21
C LYS A 171 4.24 -0.10 -17.70
N ASP A 172 4.18 0.38 -18.94
CA ASP A 172 2.94 0.84 -19.58
C ASP A 172 1.80 -0.20 -19.51
N THR A 173 2.12 -1.48 -19.63
CA THR A 173 1.12 -2.56 -19.55
C THR A 173 0.43 -2.61 -18.18
N VAL A 174 1.19 -2.43 -17.11
CA VAL A 174 0.67 -2.38 -15.73
C VAL A 174 -0.20 -1.14 -15.55
N ILE A 175 0.27 0.03 -16.00
CA ILE A 175 -0.48 1.29 -15.90
C ILE A 175 -1.80 1.20 -16.68
N LYS A 176 -1.82 0.52 -17.85
CA LYS A 176 -3.06 0.27 -18.60
C LYS A 176 -4.05 -0.58 -17.81
N HIS A 177 -3.59 -1.61 -17.10
CA HIS A 177 -4.48 -2.41 -16.25
C HIS A 177 -5.01 -1.62 -15.06
N ILE A 178 -4.17 -0.80 -14.42
CA ILE A 178 -4.58 0.10 -13.34
C ILE A 178 -5.63 1.09 -13.85
N ALA A 179 -5.42 1.71 -15.03
CA ALA A 179 -6.36 2.64 -15.63
C ALA A 179 -7.73 1.99 -15.92
N LYS A 180 -7.73 0.79 -16.50
CA LYS A 180 -8.98 0.04 -16.74
C LYS A 180 -9.67 -0.38 -15.44
N THR A 181 -8.89 -0.74 -14.42
CA THR A 181 -9.41 -1.07 -13.09
C THR A 181 -10.08 0.17 -12.48
N PHE A 182 -9.42 1.32 -12.51
CA PHE A 182 -9.98 2.59 -12.03
C PHE A 182 -11.32 2.92 -12.69
N VAL A 183 -11.42 2.83 -14.02
CA VAL A 183 -12.67 3.10 -14.73
C VAL A 183 -13.77 2.11 -14.30
N GLY A 184 -13.47 0.81 -14.26
CA GLY A 184 -14.46 -0.19 -13.82
C GLY A 184 -14.86 -0.05 -12.35
N LEU A 185 -13.97 0.44 -11.48
CA LEU A 185 -14.31 0.80 -10.11
C LEU A 185 -15.24 2.03 -10.07
N CYS A 186 -14.96 3.03 -10.90
CA CYS A 186 -15.79 4.25 -10.99
C CYS A 186 -17.21 3.95 -11.49
N ASP A 187 -17.35 3.03 -12.44
CA ASP A 187 -18.66 2.62 -12.98
C ASP A 187 -19.57 1.98 -11.91
N ALA A 188 -18.98 1.38 -10.88
CA ALA A 188 -19.70 0.76 -9.76
C ALA A 188 -19.89 1.68 -8.55
N ALA A 189 -19.43 2.94 -8.62
CA ALA A 189 -19.43 3.88 -7.51
C ALA A 189 -20.40 5.06 -7.73
N ASP A 190 -21.02 5.56 -6.67
CA ASP A 190 -21.79 6.82 -6.73
C ASP A 190 -20.92 7.96 -6.19
N PHE A 191 -20.29 8.73 -7.08
CA PHE A 191 -19.51 9.89 -6.69
C PHE A 191 -20.45 11.02 -6.27
N PRO A 192 -20.48 11.39 -4.97
CA PRO A 192 -21.36 12.46 -4.53
C PRO A 192 -20.94 13.76 -5.22
N ASN A 193 -21.89 14.36 -5.94
CA ASN A 193 -21.82 15.78 -6.25
C ASN A 193 -21.95 16.52 -4.90
N PRO A 194 -20.96 17.33 -4.48
CA PRO A 194 -20.99 18.00 -3.18
C PRO A 194 -22.27 18.84 -2.95
N ARG A 195 -22.98 19.23 -4.02
CA ARG A 195 -24.32 19.85 -3.93
C ARG A 195 -25.41 18.95 -3.34
N LYS A 196 -25.39 17.63 -3.58
CA LYS A 196 -26.43 16.68 -3.13
C LYS A 196 -26.31 16.38 -1.62
N LEU A 197 -25.09 16.32 -1.09
CA LEU A 197 -24.82 16.04 0.33
C LEU A 197 -25.20 17.22 1.25
N LEU A 198 -25.00 18.46 0.82
CA LEU A 198 -25.41 19.66 1.58
C LEU A 198 -26.94 19.72 1.73
N VAL A 199 -27.69 19.35 0.68
CA VAL A 199 -29.16 19.30 0.72
C VAL A 199 -29.66 18.18 1.64
N ALA A 200 -29.01 17.01 1.64
CA ALA A 200 -29.37 15.88 2.51
C ALA A 200 -29.10 16.17 4.01
N ARG A 201 -27.94 16.77 4.34
CA ARG A 201 -27.63 17.21 5.72
C ARG A 201 -28.61 18.28 6.21
N LYS A 202 -28.95 19.27 5.37
CA LYS A 202 -29.93 20.31 5.72
C LYS A 202 -31.32 19.74 5.98
N ARG A 203 -31.76 18.74 5.20
CA ARG A 203 -33.03 18.03 5.40
C ARG A 203 -33.08 17.21 6.70
N LYS A 204 -32.00 16.53 7.08
CA LYS A 204 -31.93 15.78 8.35
C LYS A 204 -31.93 16.70 9.58
N SER A 205 -31.28 17.87 9.50
CA SER A 205 -31.30 18.90 10.56
C SER A 205 -32.69 19.52 10.74
N MET A 206 -33.38 19.85 9.65
CA MET A 206 -34.70 20.49 9.70
C MET A 206 -35.79 19.56 10.26
N LYS A 207 -35.71 18.24 10.01
CA LYS A 207 -36.64 17.25 10.59
C LYS A 207 -36.47 17.02 12.10
N ARG A 208 -35.29 17.28 12.67
CA ARG A 208 -35.04 17.15 14.12
C ARG A 208 -35.58 18.33 14.92
N THR A 209 -35.72 19.50 14.30
CA THR A 209 -36.15 20.73 14.98
C THR A 209 -37.68 20.85 15.07
N GLY A 210 -38.44 20.16 14.20
CA GLY A 210 -39.91 20.20 14.17
C GLY A 210 -40.63 19.16 15.02
N ARG A 211 -39.97 18.52 16.00
CA ARG A 211 -40.57 17.49 16.88
C ARG A 211 -40.66 17.91 18.36
N LEU A 212 -40.37 19.17 18.64
CA LEU A 212 -40.49 19.81 19.96
C LEU A 212 -41.44 21.02 19.81
N SER A 213 -42.73 20.74 19.66
CA SER A 213 -43.81 21.72 19.77
C SER A 213 -45.13 20.99 19.97
#